data_AF-A0A9P5MP90-F1
#
_entry.id   AF-A0A9P5MP90-F1
#
_cell.length_a   1.000
_cell.length_b   1.000
_cell.length_c   1.000
_cell.angle_alpha   90.00
_cell.angle_beta   90.00
_cell.angle_gamma   90.00
#
_symmetry.space_group_name_H-M   'P 1'
#
loop_
_entity.id
_entity.type
_entity.pdbx_description
1 polymer ?
#
loop_
_entity_poly.entity_id
_entity_poly.type
_entity_poly.pdbx_seq_one_letter_code
_entity_poly.pdbx_strand_id
1 'polypeptide(L)'
;MLSKQALAVSEFEQHYDLDFISAVILNGLFLLHDGKPRVAHTIYPTVGKLVNICRMMGLHIDPDDFSGRYSLFDAEERRRMWWDVYYYDVFISDSMGQDPLIEEESYTTRLPSNVDEDAFTPSSTSLPPPRPENNSAFFIQKCSLAQLVKTMRRRWVAEQPTMEMWLEAASEFEEEVNRWLDELPPEFRMPSRIADPELLVADVSPYVIAQRSELAAMANSLILKAYTPLLKKSISKAAS
;
A
#
# COMPACT_ATOMS: atom_id res chain seq x y z
N MET A 1 2.33 25.79 -2.02
CA MET A 1 1.31 26.65 -2.64
C MET A 1 1.39 26.56 -4.17
N LEU A 2 2.59 26.68 -4.75
CA LEU A 2 2.84 26.52 -6.20
C LEU A 2 2.46 25.13 -6.75
N SER A 3 2.79 24.03 -6.04
CA SER A 3 2.42 22.66 -6.47
C SER A 3 0.90 22.48 -6.64
N LYS A 4 0.10 23.00 -5.70
CA LYS A 4 -1.37 22.95 -5.76
C LYS A 4 -1.93 23.78 -6.92
N GLN A 5 -1.32 24.93 -7.20
CA GLN A 5 -1.73 25.78 -8.33
C GLN A 5 -1.38 25.13 -9.67
N ALA A 6 -0.19 24.53 -9.80
CA ALA A 6 0.22 23.80 -11.00
C ALA A 6 -0.68 22.58 -11.26
N LEU A 7 -0.99 21.80 -10.22
CA LEU A 7 -1.95 20.69 -10.31
C LEU A 7 -3.33 21.17 -10.75
N ALA A 8 -3.84 22.25 -10.15
CA ALA A 8 -5.15 22.79 -10.52
C ALA A 8 -5.19 23.22 -12.00
N VAL A 9 -4.14 23.88 -12.51
CA VAL A 9 -4.07 24.28 -13.92
C VAL A 9 -4.01 23.05 -14.85
N SER A 10 -3.18 22.06 -14.52
CA SER A 10 -3.06 20.81 -15.28
C SER A 10 -4.40 20.07 -15.40
N GLU A 11 -5.20 20.04 -14.33
CA GLU A 11 -6.54 19.42 -14.33
C GLU A 11 -7.52 20.05 -15.33
N PHE A 12 -7.36 21.34 -15.64
CA PHE A 12 -8.24 22.05 -16.58
C PHE A 12 -7.76 21.97 -18.04
N GLU A 13 -6.47 21.70 -18.28
CA GLU A 13 -5.86 21.90 -19.59
C GLU A 13 -5.43 20.60 -20.29
N GLN A 14 -5.30 19.47 -19.58
CA GLN A 14 -4.67 18.26 -20.12
C GLN A 14 -5.49 16.97 -19.93
N HIS A 15 -5.21 15.98 -20.78
CA HIS A 15 -5.68 14.60 -20.58
C HIS A 15 -4.90 13.97 -19.42
N TYR A 16 -5.56 13.20 -18.56
CA TYR A 16 -4.88 12.49 -17.48
C TYR A 16 -3.81 11.52 -18.02
N ASP A 17 -2.60 11.62 -17.48
CA ASP A 17 -1.47 10.74 -17.72
C ASP A 17 -0.91 10.19 -16.40
N LEU A 18 0.14 9.35 -16.48
CA LEU A 18 0.74 8.74 -15.29
C LEU A 18 1.44 9.80 -14.43
N ASP A 19 2.06 10.81 -15.05
CA ASP A 19 2.76 11.90 -14.36
C ASP A 19 1.81 12.73 -13.49
N PHE A 20 0.60 12.99 -13.98
CA PHE A 20 -0.46 13.64 -13.20
C PHE A 20 -0.79 12.84 -11.93
N ILE A 21 -0.98 11.52 -12.06
CA ILE A 21 -1.29 10.65 -10.92
C ILE A 21 -0.14 10.67 -9.91
N SER A 22 1.11 10.52 -10.38
CA SER A 22 2.31 10.60 -9.53
C SER A 22 2.42 11.93 -8.80
N ALA A 23 2.16 13.05 -9.49
CA ALA A 23 2.21 14.37 -8.88
C ALA A 23 1.14 14.55 -7.78
N VAL A 24 -0.07 14.03 -8.00
CA VAL A 24 -1.14 14.05 -6.98
C VAL A 24 -0.79 13.16 -5.79
N ILE A 25 -0.24 11.97 -6.00
CA ILE A 25 0.24 11.07 -4.93
C ILE A 25 1.32 11.74 -4.09
N LEU A 26 2.34 12.32 -4.73
CA LEU A 26 3.43 13.03 -4.05
C LEU A 26 2.92 14.23 -3.23
N ASN A 27 1.96 14.98 -3.78
CA ASN A 27 1.31 16.05 -3.03
C ASN A 27 0.48 15.50 -1.85
N GLY A 28 -0.16 14.34 -2.00
CA GLY A 28 -0.85 13.63 -0.91
C GLY A 28 0.11 13.23 0.21
N LEU A 29 1.25 12.62 -0.14
CA LEU A 29 2.32 12.28 0.80
C LEU A 29 2.84 13.50 1.55
N PHE A 30 3.12 14.59 0.85
CA PHE A 30 3.53 15.85 1.48
C PHE A 30 2.51 16.32 2.53
N LEU A 31 1.22 16.27 2.21
CA LEU A 31 0.15 16.69 3.11
C LEU A 31 -0.11 15.72 4.27
N LEU A 32 0.29 14.44 4.15
CA LEU A 32 0.28 13.50 5.27
C LEU A 32 1.38 13.83 6.28
N HIS A 33 2.50 14.40 5.82
CA HIS A 33 3.69 14.66 6.63
C HIS A 33 3.94 16.14 6.96
N ASP A 34 3.02 17.06 6.61
CA ASP A 34 3.16 18.50 6.88
C ASP A 34 2.89 18.91 8.35
N GLY A 35 2.70 17.92 9.24
CA GLY A 35 2.44 18.10 10.67
C GLY A 35 0.97 18.38 11.01
N LYS A 36 0.08 18.54 10.02
CA LYS A 36 -1.38 18.69 10.23
C LYS A 36 -2.13 17.88 9.18
N PRO A 37 -2.06 16.53 9.23
CA PRO A 37 -2.63 15.68 8.21
C PRO A 37 -4.14 15.90 8.10
N ARG A 38 -4.58 16.43 6.96
CA ARG A 38 -6.01 16.66 6.66
C ARG A 38 -6.59 15.45 5.93
N VAL A 39 -6.52 14.29 6.59
CA VAL A 39 -6.87 13.00 5.95
C VAL A 39 -8.31 13.01 5.45
N ALA A 40 -9.27 13.32 6.31
CA ALA A 40 -10.69 13.28 5.99
C ALA A 40 -11.13 14.28 4.89
N HIS A 41 -10.58 15.49 4.91
CA HIS A 41 -11.05 16.59 4.05
C HIS A 41 -10.24 16.78 2.77
N THR A 42 -9.05 16.18 2.68
CA THR A 42 -8.16 16.38 1.53
C THR A 42 -7.69 15.05 0.98
N ILE A 43 -7.04 14.21 1.79
CA ILE A 43 -6.41 12.99 1.28
C ILE A 43 -7.46 11.96 0.84
N TYR A 44 -8.43 11.65 1.68
CA TYR A 44 -9.45 10.64 1.40
C TYR A 44 -10.27 10.96 0.12
N PRO A 45 -10.80 12.19 -0.08
CA PRO A 45 -11.44 12.55 -1.35
C PRO A 45 -10.50 12.50 -2.55
N THR A 46 -9.24 12.91 -2.39
CA THR A 46 -8.24 12.87 -3.47
C THR A 46 -7.94 11.43 -3.90
N VAL A 47 -7.84 10.49 -2.96
CA VAL A 47 -7.68 9.07 -3.29
C VAL A 47 -8.86 8.55 -4.09
N GLY A 48 -10.10 8.87 -3.71
CA GLY A 48 -11.28 8.50 -4.50
C GLY A 48 -11.29 9.10 -5.91
N LYS A 49 -10.77 10.32 -6.08
CA LYS A 49 -10.54 10.90 -7.41
C LYS A 49 -9.51 10.09 -8.21
N LEU A 50 -8.39 9.73 -7.60
CA LEU A 50 -7.33 8.93 -8.25
C LEU A 50 -7.84 7.56 -8.70
N VAL A 51 -8.64 6.87 -7.89
CA VAL A 51 -9.26 5.59 -8.26
C VAL A 51 -10.08 5.75 -9.55
N ASN A 52 -10.91 6.80 -9.63
CA ASN A 52 -11.72 7.06 -10.83
C ASN A 52 -10.87 7.41 -12.06
N ILE A 53 -9.82 8.22 -11.90
CA ILE A 53 -8.89 8.55 -12.98
C ILE A 53 -8.20 7.29 -13.50
N CYS A 54 -7.69 6.44 -12.60
CA CYS A 54 -7.05 5.18 -12.98
C CYS A 54 -8.01 4.24 -13.72
N ARG A 55 -9.28 4.18 -13.29
CA ARG A 55 -10.34 3.44 -13.98
C ARG A 55 -10.59 3.99 -15.38
N MET A 56 -10.74 5.30 -15.53
CA MET A 56 -10.92 5.98 -16.83
C MET A 56 -9.75 5.74 -17.79
N MET A 57 -8.52 5.70 -17.26
CA MET A 57 -7.31 5.42 -18.03
C MET A 57 -7.09 3.92 -18.34
N GLY A 58 -7.93 3.04 -17.79
CA GLY A 58 -7.82 1.59 -17.98
C GLY A 58 -6.66 0.95 -17.22
N LEU A 59 -6.19 1.52 -16.11
CA LEU A 59 -5.07 0.98 -15.31
C LEU A 59 -5.48 -0.23 -14.44
N HIS A 60 -6.78 -0.42 -14.23
CA HIS A 60 -7.37 -1.56 -13.53
C HIS A 60 -7.44 -2.84 -14.36
N ILE A 61 -7.06 -2.78 -15.64
CA ILE A 61 -6.99 -3.95 -16.53
C ILE A 61 -5.52 -4.22 -16.82
N ASP A 62 -5.08 -5.47 -16.69
CA ASP A 62 -3.68 -5.82 -16.90
C ASP A 62 -3.24 -5.46 -18.33
N PRO A 63 -2.09 -4.79 -18.51
CA PRO A 63 -1.59 -4.43 -19.84
C PRO A 63 -1.41 -5.63 -20.79
N ASP A 64 -1.14 -6.83 -20.28
CA ASP A 64 -0.95 -8.03 -21.11
C ASP A 64 -2.27 -8.54 -21.72
N ASP A 65 -3.43 -8.12 -21.19
CA ASP A 65 -4.74 -8.38 -21.80
C ASP A 65 -4.89 -7.60 -23.13
N PHE A 66 -4.06 -6.58 -23.35
CA PHE A 66 -3.97 -5.79 -24.59
C PHE A 66 -2.70 -6.12 -25.38
N SER A 67 -2.66 -7.31 -26.00
CA SER A 67 -1.49 -7.80 -26.71
C SER A 67 -0.91 -6.77 -27.71
N GLY A 68 0.38 -6.45 -27.53
CA GLY A 68 1.12 -5.52 -28.39
C GLY A 68 0.77 -4.03 -28.24
N ARG A 69 -0.13 -3.66 -27.32
CA ARG A 69 -0.51 -2.25 -27.10
C ARG A 69 0.53 -1.45 -26.33
N TYR A 70 1.21 -2.08 -25.38
CA TYR A 70 2.15 -1.43 -24.47
C TYR A 70 3.54 -2.05 -24.62
N SER A 71 4.58 -1.22 -24.49
CA SER A 71 5.94 -1.74 -24.31
C SER A 71 6.04 -2.45 -22.95
N LEU A 72 7.09 -3.27 -22.76
CA LEU A 72 7.34 -3.92 -21.47
C LEU A 72 7.45 -2.90 -20.33
N PHE A 73 8.13 -1.78 -20.59
CA PHE A 73 8.29 -0.70 -19.63
C PHE A 73 6.96 -0.03 -19.30
N ASP A 74 6.17 0.36 -20.32
CA ASP A 74 4.88 1.02 -20.11
C ASP A 74 3.89 0.10 -19.38
N ALA A 75 3.93 -1.21 -19.66
CA ALA A 75 3.11 -2.18 -18.97
C ALA A 75 3.41 -2.20 -17.46
N GLU A 76 4.69 -2.28 -17.09
CA GLU A 76 5.11 -2.27 -15.69
C GLU A 76 4.81 -0.94 -14.98
N GLU A 77 5.04 0.21 -15.62
CA GLU A 77 4.68 1.51 -15.05
C GLU A 77 3.17 1.64 -14.80
N ARG A 78 2.34 1.13 -15.71
CA ARG A 78 0.88 1.10 -15.53
C ARG A 78 0.46 0.17 -14.39
N ARG A 79 1.11 -0.99 -14.23
CA ARG A 79 0.89 -1.90 -13.08
C ARG A 79 1.25 -1.18 -11.78
N ARG A 80 2.44 -0.55 -11.71
CA ARG A 80 2.90 0.18 -10.52
C ARG A 80 1.92 1.27 -10.13
N MET A 81 1.48 2.07 -11.08
CA MET A 81 0.54 3.18 -10.81
C MET A 81 -0.80 2.69 -10.27
N TRP A 82 -1.35 1.60 -10.82
CA TRP A 82 -2.58 1.01 -10.31
C TRP A 82 -2.42 0.54 -8.86
N TRP A 83 -1.32 -0.17 -8.57
CA TRP A 83 -1.06 -0.71 -7.25
C TRP A 83 -0.71 0.35 -6.21
N ASP A 84 -0.11 1.48 -6.62
CA ASP A 84 0.08 2.65 -5.75
C ASP A 84 -1.28 3.20 -5.30
N VAL A 85 -2.17 3.46 -6.25
CA VAL A 85 -3.52 3.97 -5.95
C VAL A 85 -4.32 2.96 -5.13
N TYR A 86 -4.19 1.65 -5.42
CA TYR A 86 -4.77 0.59 -4.62
C TYR A 86 -4.29 0.64 -3.16
N TYR A 87 -2.99 0.75 -2.96
CA TYR A 87 -2.39 0.84 -1.62
C TYR A 87 -2.96 2.04 -0.85
N TYR A 88 -3.01 3.23 -1.47
CA TYR A 88 -3.57 4.41 -0.80
C TYR A 88 -5.07 4.28 -0.54
N ASP A 89 -5.84 3.71 -1.46
CA ASP A 89 -7.27 3.44 -1.26
C ASP A 89 -7.49 2.57 -0.01
N VAL A 90 -6.73 1.49 0.12
CA VAL A 90 -6.82 0.60 1.28
C VAL A 90 -6.42 1.30 2.57
N PHE A 91 -5.22 1.88 2.66
CA PHE A 91 -4.69 2.38 3.92
C PHE A 91 -5.34 3.69 4.39
N ILE A 92 -5.71 4.59 3.46
CA ILE A 92 -6.39 5.83 3.83
C ILE A 92 -7.82 5.52 4.27
N SER A 93 -8.55 4.67 3.55
CA SER A 93 -9.86 4.18 4.00
C SER A 93 -9.75 3.47 5.33
N ASP A 94 -8.69 2.68 5.52
CA ASP A 94 -8.46 1.99 6.78
C ASP A 94 -8.32 2.94 7.98
N SER A 95 -7.47 3.95 7.83
CA SER A 95 -7.24 4.99 8.84
C SER A 95 -8.51 5.79 9.18
N MET A 96 -9.45 5.88 8.24
CA MET A 96 -10.72 6.58 8.37
C MET A 96 -11.87 5.69 8.86
N GLY A 97 -11.63 4.39 9.03
CA GLY A 97 -12.68 3.42 9.36
C GLY A 97 -13.73 3.28 8.26
N GLN A 98 -13.38 3.58 7.01
CA GLN A 98 -14.26 3.47 5.83
C GLN A 98 -13.83 2.29 4.96
N ASP A 99 -14.74 1.76 4.15
CA ASP A 99 -14.39 0.71 3.20
C ASP A 99 -13.62 1.27 1.98
N PRO A 100 -12.57 0.57 1.51
CA PRO A 100 -11.87 0.95 0.29
C PRO A 100 -12.80 0.93 -0.94
N LEU A 101 -12.56 1.83 -1.90
CA LEU A 101 -13.39 2.00 -3.11
C LEU A 101 -13.13 0.95 -4.20
N ILE A 102 -11.94 0.35 -4.20
CA ILE A 102 -11.58 -0.70 -5.14
C ILE A 102 -12.11 -2.01 -4.57
N GLU A 103 -13.15 -2.56 -5.18
CA GLU A 103 -13.65 -3.89 -4.84
C GLU A 103 -12.67 -4.96 -5.34
N GLU A 104 -12.66 -6.12 -4.67
CA GLU A 104 -11.93 -7.29 -5.18
C GLU A 104 -12.68 -7.83 -6.41
N GLU A 105 -11.98 -8.44 -7.37
CA GLU A 105 -12.52 -8.78 -8.71
C GLU A 105 -12.84 -7.56 -9.62
N SER A 106 -12.83 -6.37 -9.02
CA SER A 106 -12.55 -5.03 -9.56
C SER A 106 -11.72 -4.85 -10.83
N TYR A 107 -10.67 -5.66 -10.93
CA TYR A 107 -9.46 -5.37 -11.68
C TYR A 107 -8.75 -6.68 -12.05
N THR A 108 -8.03 -6.69 -13.17
CA THR A 108 -7.22 -7.84 -13.62
C THR A 108 -5.72 -7.59 -13.46
N THR A 109 -5.31 -6.36 -13.16
CA THR A 109 -3.91 -5.94 -13.03
C THR A 109 -3.14 -6.79 -12.03
N ARG A 110 -2.12 -7.49 -12.51
CA ARG A 110 -1.25 -8.33 -11.68
C ARG A 110 -0.27 -7.49 -10.87
N LEU A 111 0.31 -8.11 -9.84
CA LEU A 111 1.38 -7.49 -9.07
C LEU A 111 2.55 -7.07 -9.99
N PRO A 112 3.20 -5.93 -9.72
CA PRO A 112 4.37 -5.50 -10.48
C PRO A 112 5.53 -6.49 -10.36
N SER A 113 6.41 -6.49 -11.36
CA SER A 113 7.58 -7.35 -11.39
C SER A 113 8.69 -6.83 -10.49
N ASN A 114 9.38 -7.75 -9.80
CA ASN A 114 10.57 -7.42 -9.04
C ASN A 114 11.77 -7.27 -9.98
N VAL A 115 12.18 -6.04 -10.27
CA VAL A 115 13.25 -5.74 -11.23
C VAL A 115 14.29 -4.80 -10.64
N ASP A 116 15.44 -4.76 -11.31
CA ASP A 116 16.43 -3.70 -11.13
C ASP A 116 15.97 -2.42 -11.83
N GLU A 117 15.54 -1.43 -11.04
CA GLU A 117 14.98 -0.16 -11.54
C GLU A 117 15.98 0.66 -12.34
N ASP A 118 17.27 0.64 -12.00
CA ASP A 118 18.29 1.40 -12.73
C ASP A 118 18.54 0.81 -14.13
N ALA A 119 18.38 -0.51 -14.26
CA ALA A 119 18.55 -1.20 -15.53
C ALA A 119 17.24 -1.27 -16.34
N PHE A 120 16.09 -1.03 -15.71
CA PHE A 120 14.79 -1.12 -16.35
C PHE A 120 14.41 0.22 -16.99
N THR A 121 14.65 0.32 -18.30
CA THR A 121 14.44 1.54 -19.09
C THR A 121 13.33 1.37 -20.14
N PRO A 122 12.82 2.46 -20.76
CA PRO A 122 11.85 2.38 -21.86
C PRO A 122 12.27 1.54 -23.07
N SER A 123 13.58 1.30 -23.24
CA SER A 123 14.13 0.48 -24.33
C SER A 123 14.26 -1.01 -23.97
N SER A 124 13.85 -1.41 -22.75
CA SER A 124 13.99 -2.78 -22.27
C SER A 124 13.04 -3.73 -22.99
N THR A 125 13.57 -4.84 -23.48
CA THR A 125 12.81 -5.92 -24.13
C THR A 125 12.61 -7.14 -23.23
N SER A 126 13.24 -7.15 -22.06
CA SER A 126 13.11 -8.20 -21.04
C SER A 126 13.23 -7.58 -19.64
N LEU A 127 12.68 -8.26 -18.64
CA LEU A 127 12.76 -7.82 -17.24
C LEU A 127 14.19 -8.06 -16.73
N PRO A 128 14.92 -7.02 -16.27
CA PRO A 128 16.23 -7.21 -15.70
C PRO A 128 16.12 -7.93 -14.34
N PRO A 129 17.13 -8.73 -13.98
CA PRO A 129 17.11 -9.45 -12.71
C PRO A 129 17.07 -8.49 -11.51
N PRO A 130 16.39 -8.84 -10.41
CA PRO A 130 16.32 -7.99 -9.22
C PRO A 130 17.69 -7.82 -8.53
N ARG A 131 17.84 -6.74 -7.75
CA ARG A 131 19.02 -6.47 -6.90
C ARG A 131 18.63 -6.46 -5.41
N PRO A 132 19.57 -6.70 -4.47
CA PRO A 132 19.28 -6.81 -3.03
C PRO A 132 18.75 -5.53 -2.34
N GLU A 133 18.96 -4.35 -2.95
CA GLU A 133 18.53 -3.06 -2.43
C GLU A 133 17.60 -2.35 -3.43
N ASN A 134 16.56 -3.03 -3.90
CA ASN A 134 15.64 -2.45 -4.88
C ASN A 134 14.30 -2.01 -4.27
N ASN A 135 13.81 -0.84 -4.71
CA ASN A 135 12.53 -0.29 -4.26
C ASN A 135 11.36 -1.17 -4.72
N SER A 136 11.51 -1.84 -5.87
CA SER A 136 10.51 -2.74 -6.44
C SER A 136 10.13 -3.89 -5.50
N ALA A 137 11.09 -4.53 -4.82
CA ALA A 137 10.76 -5.59 -3.88
C ALA A 137 9.96 -5.06 -2.69
N PHE A 138 10.36 -3.92 -2.13
CA PHE A 138 9.62 -3.25 -1.06
C PHE A 138 8.20 -2.86 -1.49
N PHE A 139 8.04 -2.31 -2.69
CA PHE A 139 6.75 -1.95 -3.22
C PHE A 139 5.81 -3.16 -3.34
N ILE A 140 6.32 -4.30 -3.80
CA ILE A 140 5.55 -5.56 -3.85
C ILE A 140 5.10 -5.98 -2.44
N GLN A 141 5.96 -5.83 -1.42
CA GLN A 141 5.57 -6.12 -0.04
C GLN A 141 4.46 -5.18 0.45
N LYS A 142 4.52 -3.88 0.10
CA LYS A 142 3.43 -2.94 0.40
C LYS A 142 2.10 -3.33 -0.25
N CYS A 143 2.14 -3.80 -1.50
CA CYS A 143 0.97 -4.30 -2.21
C CYS A 143 0.38 -5.51 -1.51
N SER A 144 1.22 -6.48 -1.14
CA SER A 144 0.82 -7.68 -0.40
C SER A 144 0.19 -7.33 0.95
N LEU A 145 0.78 -6.38 1.69
CA LEU A 145 0.23 -5.91 2.95
C LEU A 145 -1.14 -5.23 2.78
N ALA A 146 -1.34 -4.44 1.72
CA ALA A 146 -2.64 -3.85 1.41
C ALA A 146 -3.71 -4.93 1.13
N GLN A 147 -3.34 -6.04 0.48
CA GLN A 147 -4.25 -7.16 0.28
C GLN A 147 -4.65 -7.81 1.62
N LEU A 148 -3.70 -8.02 2.54
CA LEU A 148 -3.99 -8.55 3.88
C LEU A 148 -5.01 -7.68 4.64
N VAL A 149 -4.83 -6.36 4.62
CA VAL A 149 -5.78 -5.40 5.24
C VAL A 149 -7.20 -5.55 4.66
N LYS A 150 -7.30 -5.74 3.34
CA LYS A 150 -8.58 -5.87 2.67
C LYS A 150 -9.26 -7.20 3.00
N THR A 151 -8.51 -8.29 3.04
CA THR A 151 -8.99 -9.62 3.45
C THR A 151 -9.54 -9.59 4.89
N MET A 152 -8.81 -8.97 5.80
CA MET A 152 -9.20 -8.75 7.20
C MET A 152 -10.56 -8.04 7.28
N ARG A 153 -10.70 -6.91 6.59
CA ARG A 153 -11.92 -6.10 6.61
C ARG A 153 -13.14 -6.83 6.09
N ARG A 154 -12.99 -7.59 5.01
CA ARG A 154 -14.10 -8.38 4.47
C ARG A 154 -14.64 -9.37 5.50
N ARG A 155 -13.76 -10.12 6.17
CA ARG A 155 -14.16 -11.11 7.19
C ARG A 155 -15.00 -10.46 8.29
N TRP A 156 -14.69 -9.22 8.65
CA TRP A 156 -15.39 -8.48 9.71
C TRP A 156 -16.72 -7.86 9.31
N VAL A 157 -16.91 -7.50 8.04
CA VAL A 157 -18.17 -6.91 7.55
C VAL A 157 -19.22 -7.99 7.29
N ALA A 158 -18.80 -9.19 6.88
CA ALA A 158 -19.69 -10.28 6.51
C ALA A 158 -20.45 -10.91 7.68
N GLU A 159 -19.96 -10.78 8.90
CA GLU A 159 -20.50 -11.47 10.07
C GLU A 159 -20.82 -10.47 11.19
N GLN A 160 -21.95 -10.63 11.90
CA GLN A 160 -22.16 -10.00 13.21
C GLN A 160 -21.55 -10.94 14.26
N PRO A 161 -20.25 -10.87 14.54
CA PRO A 161 -19.55 -11.99 15.15
C PRO A 161 -19.85 -11.98 16.64
N THR A 162 -19.96 -13.17 17.24
CA THR A 162 -19.86 -13.26 18.70
C THR A 162 -18.44 -12.86 19.13
N MET A 163 -18.23 -12.64 20.43
CA MET A 163 -16.90 -12.28 20.94
C MET A 163 -15.85 -13.36 20.66
N GLU A 164 -16.26 -14.62 20.72
CA GLU A 164 -15.40 -15.79 20.47
C GLU A 164 -15.01 -15.85 19.00
N MET A 165 -15.98 -15.67 18.09
CA MET A 165 -15.71 -15.58 16.65
C MET A 165 -14.78 -14.41 16.31
N TRP A 166 -14.93 -13.27 17.00
CA TRP A 166 -14.03 -12.14 16.82
C TRP A 166 -12.59 -12.48 17.26
N LEU A 167 -12.44 -13.11 18.43
CA LEU A 167 -11.13 -13.51 18.96
C LEU A 167 -10.44 -14.52 18.03
N GLU A 168 -11.19 -15.49 17.53
CA GLU A 168 -10.71 -16.49 16.58
C GLU A 168 -10.26 -15.83 15.27
N ALA A 169 -11.11 -15.01 14.66
CA ALA A 169 -10.77 -14.27 13.44
C ALA A 169 -9.57 -13.32 13.61
N ALA A 170 -9.43 -12.68 14.78
CA ALA A 170 -8.28 -11.84 15.10
C ALA A 170 -6.99 -12.67 15.24
N SER A 171 -7.07 -13.86 15.87
CA SER A 171 -5.95 -14.79 16.00
C SER A 171 -5.50 -15.36 14.66
N GLU A 172 -6.44 -15.78 13.82
CA GLU A 172 -6.14 -16.24 12.46
C GLU A 172 -5.48 -15.14 11.63
N PHE A 173 -5.98 -13.91 11.75
CA PHE A 173 -5.37 -12.78 11.06
C PHE A 173 -3.96 -12.46 11.59
N GLU A 174 -3.74 -12.54 12.91
CA GLU A 174 -2.41 -12.40 13.50
C GLU A 174 -1.44 -13.46 12.97
N GLU A 175 -1.86 -14.73 12.87
CA GLU A 175 -1.06 -15.79 12.26
C GLU A 175 -0.74 -15.52 10.80
N GLU A 176 -1.69 -14.97 10.03
CA GLU A 176 -1.51 -14.61 8.63
C GLU A 176 -0.48 -13.47 8.47
N VAL A 177 -0.56 -12.43 9.30
CA VAL A 177 0.42 -11.33 9.32
C VAL A 177 1.80 -11.79 9.77
N ASN A 178 1.89 -12.63 10.81
CA ASN A 178 3.17 -13.16 11.28
C ASN A 178 3.84 -14.06 10.23
N ARG A 179 3.05 -14.89 9.54
CA ARG A 179 3.55 -15.68 8.41
C ARG A 179 4.09 -14.80 7.28
N TRP A 180 3.35 -13.74 6.95
CA TRP A 180 3.83 -12.76 5.96
C TRP A 180 5.15 -12.11 6.40
N LEU A 181 5.30 -11.73 7.68
CA LEU A 181 6.56 -11.20 8.24
C LEU A 181 7.71 -12.20 8.13
N ASP A 182 7.46 -13.49 8.37
CA ASP A 182 8.46 -14.56 8.28
C ASP A 182 8.87 -14.86 6.81
N GLU A 183 7.95 -14.65 5.87
CA GLU A 183 8.17 -14.86 4.42
C GLU A 183 8.85 -13.68 3.73
N LEU A 184 8.92 -12.51 4.38
CA LEU A 184 9.60 -11.33 3.83
C LEU A 184 11.02 -11.64 3.37
N PRO A 185 11.54 -10.96 2.33
CA PRO A 185 12.97 -11.00 2.02
C PRO A 185 13.84 -10.64 3.24
N PRO A 186 15.00 -11.29 3.46
CA PRO A 186 15.84 -11.08 4.64
C PRO A 186 16.18 -9.60 4.92
N GLU A 187 16.35 -8.80 3.88
CA GLU A 187 16.61 -7.36 3.93
C GLU A 187 15.47 -6.57 4.59
N PHE A 188 14.22 -7.06 4.54
CA PHE A 188 13.03 -6.42 5.10
C PHE A 188 12.56 -7.05 6.42
N ARG A 189 13.23 -8.08 6.94
CA ARG A 189 12.87 -8.69 8.22
C ARG A 189 13.40 -7.86 9.39
N MET A 190 12.51 -7.51 10.32
CA MET A 190 12.92 -6.95 11.61
C MET A 190 13.44 -8.06 12.53
N PRO A 191 14.64 -7.91 13.13
CA PRO A 191 15.14 -8.89 14.09
C PRO A 191 14.24 -9.01 15.33
N SER A 192 13.88 -10.24 15.70
CA SER A 192 12.95 -10.55 16.80
C SER A 192 13.45 -10.10 18.18
N ARG A 193 14.77 -9.87 18.31
CA ARG A 193 15.39 -9.26 19.49
C ARG A 193 16.43 -8.25 19.02
N ILE A 194 16.22 -6.99 19.39
CA ILE A 194 17.23 -5.95 19.29
C ILE A 194 18.22 -6.19 20.44
N ALA A 195 19.08 -7.20 20.29
CA ALA A 195 20.14 -7.46 21.28
C ALA A 195 21.15 -6.31 21.31
N ASP A 196 21.38 -5.70 20.15
CA ASP A 196 22.16 -4.49 19.96
C ASP A 196 21.50 -3.63 18.86
N PRO A 197 20.99 -2.43 19.19
CA PRO A 197 20.44 -1.50 18.20
C PRO A 197 21.43 -1.12 17.10
N GLU A 198 22.74 -1.15 17.38
CA GLU A 198 23.77 -0.78 16.40
C GLU A 198 23.88 -1.81 15.26
N LEU A 199 23.62 -3.10 15.56
CA LEU A 199 23.59 -4.17 14.55
C LEU A 199 22.39 -4.08 13.59
N LEU A 200 21.37 -3.27 13.93
CA LEU A 200 20.26 -2.99 13.01
C LEU A 200 20.64 -2.02 11.89
N VAL A 201 21.67 -1.21 12.13
CA VAL A 201 22.04 -0.04 11.31
C VAL A 201 23.40 -0.23 10.64
N ALA A 202 24.26 -1.09 11.19
CA ALA A 202 25.60 -1.34 10.68
C ALA A 202 25.56 -1.97 9.28
N ASP A 203 26.30 -1.37 8.34
CA ASP A 203 26.50 -1.85 6.96
C ASP A 203 25.22 -2.03 6.11
N VAL A 204 24.09 -1.41 6.51
CA VAL A 204 22.84 -1.41 5.74
C VAL A 204 22.48 0.02 5.34
N SER A 205 22.03 0.21 4.09
CA SER A 205 21.56 1.50 3.61
C SER A 205 20.43 2.06 4.51
N PRO A 206 20.46 3.36 4.88
CA PRO A 206 19.40 4.01 5.65
C PRO A 206 18.00 3.82 5.05
N TYR A 207 17.93 3.67 3.72
CA TYR A 207 16.71 3.44 3.00
C TYR A 207 16.10 2.07 3.30
N VAL A 208 16.91 1.00 3.27
CA VAL A 208 16.47 -0.37 3.59
C VAL A 208 16.03 -0.47 5.06
N ILE A 209 16.73 0.22 5.96
CA ILE A 209 16.34 0.29 7.39
C ILE A 209 14.98 0.96 7.55
N ALA A 210 14.73 2.07 6.84
CA ALA A 210 13.43 2.74 6.86
C ALA A 210 12.32 1.85 6.31
N GLN A 211 12.54 1.19 5.17
CA GLN A 211 11.59 0.25 4.55
C GLN A 211 11.23 -0.91 5.49
N ARG A 212 12.24 -1.56 6.06
CA ARG A 212 12.08 -2.63 7.04
C ARG A 212 11.26 -2.18 8.25
N SER A 213 11.58 -1.00 8.78
CA SER A 213 10.88 -0.42 9.94
C SER A 213 9.43 -0.08 9.59
N GLU A 214 9.17 0.44 8.39
CA GLU A 214 7.83 0.76 7.90
C GLU A 214 6.96 -0.49 7.81
N LEU A 215 7.43 -1.55 7.13
CA LEU A 215 6.68 -2.80 6.99
C LEU A 215 6.33 -3.42 8.36
N ALA A 216 7.32 -3.49 9.26
CA ALA A 216 7.11 -4.04 10.58
C ALA A 216 6.16 -3.17 11.44
N ALA A 217 6.29 -1.84 11.40
CA ALA A 217 5.41 -0.95 12.13
C ALA A 217 3.95 -1.08 11.64
N MET A 218 3.77 -1.15 10.32
CA MET A 218 2.45 -1.32 9.72
C MET A 218 1.85 -2.68 10.08
N ALA A 219 2.58 -3.79 9.90
CA ALA A 219 2.11 -5.13 10.23
C ALA A 219 1.69 -5.25 11.71
N ASN A 220 2.52 -4.77 12.63
CA ASN A 220 2.18 -4.76 14.06
C ASN A 220 0.96 -3.88 14.35
N SER A 221 0.83 -2.73 13.68
CA SER A 221 -0.37 -1.90 13.81
C SER A 221 -1.63 -2.62 13.33
N LEU A 222 -1.54 -3.48 12.31
CA LEU A 222 -2.69 -4.26 11.83
C LEU A 222 -3.11 -5.32 12.86
N ILE A 223 -2.14 -6.04 13.44
CA ILE A 223 -2.41 -7.00 14.52
C ILE A 223 -3.14 -6.30 15.67
N LEU A 224 -2.62 -5.16 16.15
CA LEU A 224 -3.27 -4.39 17.23
C LEU A 224 -4.69 -3.91 16.85
N LYS A 225 -4.89 -3.50 15.59
CA LYS A 225 -6.22 -3.12 15.09
C LYS A 225 -7.20 -4.29 15.13
N ALA A 226 -6.75 -5.52 14.89
CA ALA A 226 -7.57 -6.72 14.95
C ALA A 226 -8.23 -6.91 16.32
N TYR A 227 -7.51 -6.60 17.39
CA TYR A 227 -7.99 -6.76 18.76
C TYR A 227 -8.69 -5.53 19.33
N THR A 228 -8.74 -4.41 18.59
CA THR A 228 -9.25 -3.13 19.11
C THR A 228 -10.69 -3.19 19.66
N PRO A 229 -11.66 -3.89 19.03
CA PRO A 229 -13.03 -3.97 19.57
C PRO A 229 -13.11 -4.67 20.93
N LEU A 230 -12.26 -5.67 21.17
CA LEU A 230 -12.17 -6.38 22.44
C LEU A 230 -11.66 -5.45 23.55
N LEU A 231 -10.60 -4.69 23.25
CA LEU A 231 -10.00 -3.72 24.17
C LEU A 231 -11.00 -2.64 24.58
N LYS A 232 -11.74 -2.07 23.62
CA LYS A 232 -12.74 -1.04 23.88
C LYS A 232 -13.88 -1.52 24.79
N LYS A 233 -14.35 -2.76 24.63
CA LYS A 233 -15.44 -3.33 25.45
C LYS A 233 -14.99 -3.70 26.87
N SER A 234 -13.74 -4.14 27.04
CA SER A 234 -13.17 -4.37 28.37
C SER A 234 -13.05 -3.08 29.18
N ILE A 235 -12.68 -1.98 28.55
CA ILE A 235 -12.64 -0.65 29.17
C ILE A 235 -14.06 -0.20 29.56
N SER A 236 -15.07 -0.40 28.70
CA SER A 236 -16.45 -0.01 29.02
C SER A 236 -17.05 -0.83 30.17
N LYS A 237 -16.68 -2.10 30.33
CA LYS A 237 -17.06 -2.94 31.50
C LYS A 237 -16.32 -2.58 32.78
N ALA A 238 -15.09 -2.09 32.70
CA ALA A 238 -14.30 -1.68 33.87
C ALA A 238 -14.72 -0.30 34.42
N ALA A 239 -15.40 0.51 33.60
CA ALA A 239 -15.91 1.83 33.96
C ALA A 239 -17.36 1.83 34.49
N SER A 240 -18.02 0.67 34.50
CA SER A 240 -19.40 0.44 35.01
C SER A 240 -19.39 -0.34 36.30
#